data_AF-A0A6A4Z0N9-F1
#
_entry.id   AF-A0A6A4Z0N9-F1
#
_cell.length_a   1.000
_cell.length_b   1.000
_cell.length_c   1.000
_cell.angle_alpha   90.00
_cell.angle_beta   90.00
_cell.angle_gamma   90.00
#
_symmetry.space_group_name_H-M   'P 1'
#
loop_
_entity.id
_entity.type
_entity.pdbx_description
1 polymer ?
#
loop_
_entity_poly.entity_id
_entity_poly.type
_entity_poly.pdbx_seq_one_letter_code
_entity_poly.pdbx_strand_id
1 'polypeptide(L)'
;MTELAHLEGARVMLGYVASFLFAIVMQAVSKFSAMNRHKKDKADEKSKERFNRYTSDTMLAGDRSVGNFVEWQGAFLVLFWTNIVVAGAKEVWLGWVYVGIRFLYPVLAYLGGVKQGGAQPLILLATVPGYYVLLRYMYLIYMAVY
;
A
#
# COMPACT_ATOMS: atom_id res chain seq x y z
N MET A 1 -6.14 -21.69 22.01
CA MET A 1 -5.10 -21.05 21.16
C MET A 1 -5.68 -20.59 19.82
N THR A 2 -6.44 -21.44 19.12
CA THR A 2 -7.08 -21.12 17.83
C THR A 2 -7.95 -19.86 17.89
N GLU A 3 -8.78 -19.70 18.92
CA GLU A 3 -9.66 -18.52 19.08
C GLU A 3 -8.87 -17.20 19.22
N LEU A 4 -7.77 -17.20 19.97
CA LEU A 4 -6.89 -16.03 20.11
C LEU A 4 -6.22 -15.65 18.79
N ALA A 5 -5.81 -16.65 17.99
CA ALA A 5 -5.23 -16.42 16.67
C ALA A 5 -6.25 -15.83 15.68
N HIS A 6 -7.49 -16.29 15.70
CA HIS A 6 -8.57 -15.73 14.87
C HIS A 6 -8.92 -14.31 15.28
N LEU A 7 -8.96 -14.03 16.58
CA LEU A 7 -9.18 -12.68 17.10
C LEU A 7 -8.07 -11.73 16.65
N GLU A 8 -6.80 -12.15 16.73
CA GLU A 8 -5.68 -11.35 16.26
C GLU A 8 -5.71 -11.17 14.74
N GLY A 9 -6.07 -12.22 14.00
CA GLY A 9 -6.33 -12.14 12.56
C GLY A 9 -7.39 -11.08 12.20
N ALA A 10 -8.50 -11.06 12.94
CA ALA A 10 -9.55 -10.06 12.76
C ALA A 10 -9.05 -8.63 13.02
N ARG A 11 -8.21 -8.42 14.05
CA ARG A 11 -7.61 -7.10 14.34
C ARG A 11 -6.68 -6.65 13.21
N VAL A 12 -5.84 -7.55 12.69
CA VAL A 12 -5.00 -7.26 11.51
C VAL A 12 -5.88 -6.87 10.32
N MET A 13 -7.01 -7.55 10.09
CA MET A 13 -7.93 -7.18 9.00
C MET A 13 -8.57 -5.80 9.19
N LEU A 14 -8.90 -5.40 10.42
CA LEU A 14 -9.36 -4.04 10.70
C LEU A 14 -8.27 -3.01 10.37
N GLY A 15 -7.03 -3.27 10.78
CA GLY A 15 -5.87 -2.45 10.40
C GLY A 15 -5.65 -2.41 8.90
N TYR A 16 -5.82 -3.53 8.21
CA TYR A 16 -5.70 -3.66 6.77
C TYR A 16 -6.74 -2.81 6.03
N VAL A 17 -8.00 -2.87 6.44
CA VAL A 17 -9.07 -2.00 5.91
C VAL A 17 -8.77 -0.53 6.17
N ALA A 18 -8.31 -0.18 7.38
CA ALA A 18 -7.92 1.19 7.71
C ALA A 18 -6.79 1.69 6.79
N SER A 19 -5.80 0.84 6.49
CA SER A 19 -4.69 1.19 5.58
C SER A 19 -5.16 1.37 4.12
N PHE A 20 -6.18 0.64 3.68
CA PHE A 20 -6.80 0.86 2.36
C PHE A 20 -7.51 2.22 2.30
N LEU A 21 -8.34 2.52 3.31
CA LEU A 21 -9.03 3.81 3.39
C LEU A 21 -8.03 4.96 3.45
N PHE A 22 -6.91 4.78 4.14
CA PHE A 22 -5.82 5.76 4.14
C PHE A 22 -5.21 5.97 2.75
N ALA A 23 -4.98 4.90 1.96
CA ALA A 23 -4.51 5.04 0.58
C ALA A 23 -5.50 5.83 -0.30
N ILE A 24 -6.81 5.62 -0.11
CA ILE A 24 -7.87 6.38 -0.79
C ILE A 24 -7.83 7.87 -0.39
N VAL A 25 -7.69 8.17 0.91
CA VAL A 25 -7.52 9.54 1.39
C VAL A 25 -6.28 10.19 0.78
N MET A 26 -5.16 9.50 0.74
CA MET A 26 -3.92 9.99 0.13
C MET A 26 -4.08 10.22 -1.38
N GLN A 27 -4.80 9.37 -2.10
CA GLN A 27 -5.14 9.61 -3.52
C GLN A 27 -5.97 10.89 -3.69
N ALA A 28 -6.96 11.12 -2.83
CA ALA A 28 -7.75 12.34 -2.85
C ALA A 28 -6.90 13.58 -2.54
N VAL A 29 -6.04 13.51 -1.51
CA VAL A 29 -5.09 14.58 -1.16
C VAL A 29 -4.16 14.90 -2.35
N SER A 30 -3.59 13.87 -2.99
CA SER A 30 -2.78 14.02 -4.20
C SER A 30 -3.53 14.76 -5.31
N LYS A 31 -4.81 14.41 -5.52
CA LYS A 31 -5.67 15.06 -6.52
C LYS A 31 -5.90 16.53 -6.22
N PHE A 32 -6.30 16.86 -5.00
CA PHE A 32 -6.51 18.25 -4.61
C PHE A 32 -5.21 19.07 -4.64
N SER A 33 -4.10 18.48 -4.21
CA SER A 33 -2.78 19.10 -4.26
C SER A 33 -2.35 19.43 -5.70
N ALA A 34 -2.47 18.46 -6.62
CA ALA A 34 -2.17 18.65 -8.04
C ALA A 34 -3.05 19.72 -8.69
N MET A 35 -4.36 19.70 -8.42
CA MET A 35 -5.29 20.70 -8.94
C MET A 35 -4.99 22.11 -8.40
N ASN A 36 -4.70 22.23 -7.10
CA ASN A 36 -4.38 23.51 -6.48
C ASN A 36 -3.06 24.09 -7.00
N ARG A 37 -2.06 23.24 -7.22
CA ARG A 37 -0.79 23.66 -7.84
C ARG A 37 -1.01 24.19 -9.25
N HIS A 38 -1.78 23.47 -10.07
CA HIS A 38 -2.09 23.92 -11.43
C HIS A 38 -2.88 25.24 -11.46
N LYS A 39 -3.84 25.43 -10.54
CA LYS A 39 -4.56 26.71 -10.42
C LYS A 39 -3.61 27.87 -10.08
N LYS A 40 -2.64 27.65 -9.18
CA LYS A 40 -1.61 28.64 -8.86
C LYS A 40 -0.70 28.93 -10.05
N ASP A 41 -0.22 27.90 -10.75
CA ASP A 41 0.64 28.08 -11.92
C ASP A 41 -0.05 28.84 -13.06
N LYS A 42 -1.38 28.70 -13.20
CA LYS A 42 -2.19 29.52 -14.12
C LYS A 42 -2.32 30.98 -13.67
N ALA A 43 -2.56 31.20 -12.37
CA ALA A 43 -2.66 32.54 -11.81
C ALA A 43 -1.32 33.31 -11.91
N ASP A 44 -0.20 32.59 -11.79
CA ASP A 44 1.16 33.13 -11.93
C ASP A 44 1.62 33.26 -13.40
N GLU A 45 0.75 32.99 -14.39
CA GLU A 45 1.05 32.95 -15.83
C GLU A 45 2.19 31.97 -16.24
N LYS A 46 2.62 31.09 -15.34
CA LYS A 46 3.67 30.07 -15.58
C LYS A 46 3.21 28.93 -16.48
N SER A 47 1.89 28.75 -16.64
CA SER A 47 1.32 27.75 -17.54
C SER A 47 0.03 28.26 -18.17
N LYS A 48 -0.05 28.18 -19.50
CA LYS A 48 -1.29 28.45 -20.26
C LYS A 48 -2.05 27.16 -20.63
N GLU A 49 -1.46 26.00 -20.34
CA GLU A 49 -2.01 24.70 -20.73
C GLU A 49 -3.18 24.26 -19.84
N ARG A 50 -4.03 23.37 -20.34
CA ARG A 50 -5.08 22.74 -19.53
C ARG A 50 -4.45 21.72 -18.58
N PHE A 51 -5.05 21.53 -17.41
CA PHE A 51 -4.60 20.52 -16.45
C PHE A 51 -4.59 19.13 -17.11
N ASN A 52 -3.41 18.53 -17.19
CA ASN A 52 -3.27 17.15 -17.62
C ASN A 52 -2.94 16.27 -16.42
N ARG A 53 -3.87 15.37 -16.05
CA ARG A 53 -3.67 14.45 -14.93
C ARG A 53 -2.47 13.52 -15.14
N TYR A 54 -2.18 13.17 -16.39
CA TYR A 54 -1.21 12.13 -16.74
C TYR A 54 0.23 12.64 -16.70
N THR A 55 0.44 13.95 -16.62
CA THR A 55 1.78 14.55 -16.50
C THR A 55 2.13 14.94 -15.07
N SER A 56 1.22 14.74 -14.11
CA SER A 56 1.43 15.09 -12.70
C SER A 56 2.02 13.91 -11.93
N ASP A 57 3.24 14.07 -11.42
CA ASP A 57 3.88 13.10 -10.49
C ASP A 57 2.99 12.85 -9.25
N THR A 58 2.36 13.90 -8.72
CA THR A 58 1.51 13.82 -7.53
C THR A 58 0.26 12.99 -7.79
N MET A 59 -0.40 13.17 -8.94
CA MET A 59 -1.52 12.34 -9.36
C MET A 59 -1.10 10.88 -9.54
N LEU A 60 0.03 10.65 -10.22
CA LEU A 60 0.56 9.31 -10.44
C LEU A 60 0.86 8.60 -9.11
N ALA A 61 1.48 9.29 -8.14
CA ALA A 61 1.75 8.75 -6.81
C ALA A 61 0.45 8.35 -6.08
N GLY A 62 -0.59 9.19 -6.17
CA GLY A 62 -1.91 8.88 -5.61
C GLY A 62 -2.55 7.65 -6.25
N ASP A 63 -2.59 7.61 -7.58
CA ASP A 63 -3.17 6.50 -8.34
C ASP A 63 -2.41 5.18 -8.09
N ARG A 64 -1.06 5.22 -8.04
CA ARG A 64 -0.23 4.05 -7.72
C ARG A 64 -0.38 3.58 -6.28
N SER A 65 -0.71 4.46 -5.34
CA SER A 65 -0.94 4.07 -3.94
C SER A 65 -2.12 3.11 -3.81
N VAL A 66 -3.23 3.39 -4.49
CA VAL A 66 -4.42 2.53 -4.50
C VAL A 66 -4.20 1.33 -5.41
N GLY A 67 -3.64 1.55 -6.61
CA GLY A 67 -3.35 0.48 -7.55
C GLY A 67 -2.44 -0.60 -6.95
N ASN A 68 -1.35 -0.21 -6.30
CA ASN A 68 -0.45 -1.16 -5.63
C ASN A 68 -1.13 -1.89 -4.46
N PHE A 69 -2.06 -1.25 -3.74
CA PHE A 69 -2.82 -1.94 -2.71
C PHE A 69 -3.64 -3.08 -3.29
N VAL A 70 -4.43 -2.79 -4.34
CA VAL A 70 -5.33 -3.75 -4.99
C VAL A 70 -4.57 -4.87 -5.69
N GLU A 71 -3.46 -4.56 -6.37
CA GLU A 71 -2.60 -5.54 -7.06
C GLU A 71 -2.16 -6.69 -6.14
N TRP A 72 -1.88 -6.38 -4.88
CA TRP A 72 -1.31 -7.32 -3.91
C TRP A 72 -2.31 -7.78 -2.85
N GLN A 73 -3.55 -7.28 -2.89
CA GLN A 73 -4.61 -7.59 -1.94
C GLN A 73 -4.92 -9.08 -1.91
N GLY A 74 -5.10 -9.69 -3.08
CA GLY A 74 -5.41 -11.12 -3.18
C GLY A 74 -4.31 -11.98 -2.57
N ALA A 75 -3.05 -11.71 -2.92
CA ALA A 75 -1.91 -12.44 -2.39
C ALA A 75 -1.82 -12.36 -0.86
N PHE A 76 -1.94 -11.15 -0.27
CA PHE A 76 -1.88 -11.02 1.17
C PHE A 76 -3.04 -11.70 1.89
N LEU A 77 -4.28 -11.47 1.44
CA LEU A 77 -5.46 -12.03 2.10
C LEU A 77 -5.43 -13.56 2.09
N VAL A 78 -5.09 -14.16 0.95
CA VAL A 78 -4.97 -15.62 0.82
C VAL A 78 -3.87 -16.13 1.74
N LEU A 79 -2.64 -15.60 1.63
CA LEU A 79 -1.51 -16.09 2.40
C LEU A 79 -1.71 -15.90 3.92
N PHE A 80 -2.22 -14.76 4.35
CA PHE A 80 -2.44 -14.46 5.76
C PHE A 80 -3.46 -15.43 6.39
N TRP A 81 -4.61 -15.60 5.75
CA TRP A 81 -5.66 -16.48 6.28
C TRP A 81 -5.33 -17.95 6.14
N THR A 82 -4.69 -18.38 5.05
CA THR A 82 -4.18 -19.75 4.93
C THR A 82 -3.16 -20.04 6.03
N ASN A 83 -2.28 -19.08 6.38
CA ASN A 83 -1.37 -19.25 7.50
C ASN A 83 -2.11 -19.39 8.86
N ILE A 84 -3.17 -18.61 9.09
CA ILE A 84 -3.98 -18.73 10.31
C ILE A 84 -4.70 -20.07 10.41
N VAL A 85 -5.37 -20.49 9.33
CA VAL A 85 -6.27 -21.64 9.34
C VAL A 85 -5.53 -22.97 9.15
N VAL A 86 -4.49 -22.99 8.32
CA VAL A 86 -3.81 -24.23 7.90
C VAL A 86 -2.42 -24.35 8.53
N ALA A 87 -1.63 -23.29 8.57
CA ALA A 87 -0.23 -23.36 9.02
C ALA A 87 -0.06 -23.22 10.55
N GLY A 88 -1.15 -23.26 11.32
CA GLY A 88 -1.14 -23.17 12.77
C GLY A 88 -0.92 -21.74 13.31
N ALA A 89 -1.28 -20.72 12.54
CA ALA A 89 -1.17 -19.31 12.92
C ALA A 89 0.25 -18.88 13.33
N LYS A 90 1.25 -19.29 12.56
CA LYS A 90 2.65 -18.91 12.78
C LYS A 90 2.87 -17.43 12.42
N GLU A 91 3.59 -16.69 13.25
CA GLU A 91 4.04 -15.32 12.93
C GLU A 91 2.90 -14.35 12.49
N VAL A 92 1.74 -14.42 13.16
CA VAL A 92 0.60 -13.51 12.87
C VAL A 92 0.98 -12.03 12.95
N TRP A 93 1.95 -11.68 13.80
CA TRP A 93 2.47 -10.32 13.94
C TRP A 93 3.02 -9.73 12.63
N LEU A 94 3.47 -10.55 11.67
CA LEU A 94 3.88 -10.07 10.33
C LEU A 94 2.72 -9.44 9.55
N GLY A 95 1.48 -9.76 9.90
CA GLY A 95 0.29 -9.10 9.36
C GLY A 95 0.27 -7.61 9.72
N TRP A 96 0.65 -7.26 10.95
CA TRP A 96 0.81 -5.87 11.36
C TRP A 96 1.96 -5.16 10.65
N VAL A 97 3.06 -5.87 10.39
CA VAL A 97 4.16 -5.34 9.56
C VAL A 97 3.62 -4.98 8.18
N TYR A 98 2.87 -5.88 7.56
CA TYR A 98 2.24 -5.64 6.25
C TYR A 98 1.30 -4.43 6.28
N VAL A 99 0.43 -4.34 7.30
CA VAL A 99 -0.45 -3.17 7.50
C VAL A 99 0.35 -1.88 7.63
N GLY A 100 1.42 -1.86 8.44
CA GLY A 100 2.29 -0.70 8.59
C GLY A 100 2.92 -0.27 7.26
N ILE A 101 3.37 -1.23 6.45
CA ILE A 101 3.88 -0.98 5.10
C ILE A 101 2.80 -0.39 4.19
N ARG A 102 1.53 -0.80 4.34
CA ARG A 102 0.40 -0.25 3.58
C ARG A 102 0.07 1.18 3.94
N PHE A 103 0.31 1.62 5.18
CA PHE A 103 0.30 3.04 5.54
C PHE A 103 1.52 3.78 4.99
N LEU A 104 2.70 3.15 5.05
CA LEU A 104 3.95 3.78 4.64
C LEU A 104 4.03 4.04 3.13
N TYR A 105 3.58 3.10 2.31
CA TYR A 105 3.66 3.18 0.84
C TYR A 105 3.07 4.48 0.27
N PRO A 106 1.80 4.88 0.54
CA PRO A 106 1.24 6.12 -0.01
C PRO A 106 1.98 7.38 0.46
N VAL A 107 2.52 7.38 1.68
CA VAL A 107 3.35 8.48 2.18
C VAL A 107 4.63 8.59 1.36
N LEU A 108 5.36 7.48 1.20
CA LEU A 108 6.60 7.46 0.42
C LEU A 108 6.36 7.78 -1.06
N ALA A 109 5.28 7.27 -1.64
CA ALA A 109 4.88 7.60 -3.01
C ALA A 109 4.66 9.11 -3.17
N TYR A 110 3.92 9.73 -2.25
CA TYR A 110 3.69 11.18 -2.24
C TYR A 110 4.98 11.99 -2.07
N LEU A 111 5.92 11.52 -1.25
CA LEU A 111 7.23 12.13 -1.04
C LEU A 111 8.21 11.94 -2.23
N GLY A 112 7.75 11.39 -3.34
CA GLY A 112 8.55 11.22 -4.56
C GLY A 112 9.15 9.84 -4.74
N GLY A 113 8.66 8.84 -3.99
CA GLY A 113 8.96 7.42 -4.22
C GLY A 113 8.38 6.89 -5.53
N VAL A 114 7.41 7.59 -6.10
CA VAL A 114 6.84 7.31 -7.43
C VAL A 114 6.86 8.60 -8.25
N LYS A 115 7.42 8.52 -9.46
CA LYS A 115 7.46 9.62 -10.43
C LYS A 115 7.15 9.09 -11.83
N GLN A 116 6.96 9.97 -12.80
CA GLN A 116 6.74 9.59 -14.21
C GLN A 116 7.87 8.72 -14.78
N GLY A 117 9.11 8.93 -14.32
CA GLY A 117 10.25 8.07 -14.66
C GLY A 117 10.23 6.67 -14.01
N GLY A 118 9.19 6.34 -13.24
CA GLY A 118 9.01 5.06 -12.57
C GLY A 118 9.24 5.10 -11.06
N ALA A 119 9.34 3.90 -10.49
CA ALA A 119 9.61 3.69 -9.07
C ALA A 119 11.01 4.20 -8.69
N GLN A 120 11.08 4.98 -7.61
CA GLN A 120 12.34 5.49 -7.08
C GLN A 120 12.81 4.63 -5.91
N PRO A 121 14.12 4.55 -5.60
CA PRO A 121 14.65 3.71 -4.51
C PRO A 121 13.96 3.91 -3.17
N LEU A 122 13.44 5.10 -2.89
CA LEU A 122 12.67 5.40 -1.69
C LEU A 122 11.47 4.44 -1.49
N ILE A 123 10.79 4.04 -2.56
CA ILE A 123 9.63 3.16 -2.46
C ILE A 123 9.99 1.75 -1.98
N LEU A 124 11.27 1.35 -2.14
CA LEU A 124 11.77 0.05 -1.71
C LEU A 124 11.68 -0.14 -0.20
N LEU A 125 11.71 0.95 0.58
CA LEU A 125 11.51 0.92 2.03
C LEU A 125 10.13 0.37 2.43
N ALA A 126 9.12 0.52 1.56
CA ALA A 126 7.82 -0.12 1.75
C ALA A 126 7.75 -1.47 1.02
N THR A 127 8.19 -1.56 -0.24
CA THR A 127 7.94 -2.77 -1.03
C THR A 127 8.76 -3.97 -0.58
N VAL A 128 10.04 -3.80 -0.20
CA VAL A 128 10.91 -4.93 0.18
C VAL A 128 10.41 -5.63 1.45
N PRO A 129 10.11 -4.92 2.55
CA PRO A 129 9.47 -5.55 3.72
C PRO A 129 8.12 -6.21 3.38
N GLY A 130 7.35 -5.63 2.44
CA GLY A 130 6.07 -6.19 2.03
C GLY A 130 6.24 -7.54 1.34
N TYR A 131 7.21 -7.64 0.43
CA TYR A 131 7.56 -8.89 -0.24
C TYR A 131 8.11 -9.94 0.73
N TYR A 132 8.90 -9.51 1.73
CA TYR A 132 9.35 -10.41 2.78
C TYR A 132 8.18 -11.07 3.51
N VAL A 133 7.15 -10.30 3.92
CA VAL A 133 5.97 -10.87 4.60
C VAL A 133 5.27 -11.90 3.72
N LEU A 134 5.05 -11.60 2.44
CA LEU A 134 4.37 -12.52 1.52
C LEU A 134 5.16 -13.81 1.34
N LEU A 135 6.47 -13.71 1.07
CA LEU A 135 7.35 -14.88 0.91
C LEU A 135 7.45 -15.69 2.19
N ARG A 136 7.47 -15.02 3.35
CA ARG A 136 7.51 -15.70 4.65
C ARG A 136 6.24 -16.50 4.90
N TYR A 137 5.06 -15.95 4.63
CA TYR A 137 3.82 -16.72 4.75
C TYR A 137 3.77 -17.88 3.77
N MET A 138 4.20 -17.68 2.51
CA MET A 138 4.28 -18.77 1.54
C MET A 138 5.18 -19.91 2.04
N TYR A 139 6.35 -19.58 2.60
CA TYR A 139 7.27 -20.56 3.21
C TYR A 139 6.64 -21.29 4.41
N LEU A 140 6.01 -20.56 5.33
CA LEU A 140 5.39 -21.14 6.53
C LEU A 140 4.25 -22.09 6.18
N ILE A 141 3.46 -21.75 5.16
CA ILE A 141 2.40 -22.60 4.63
C ILE A 141 3.01 -23.84 3.98
N TYR A 142 4.03 -23.68 3.13
CA TYR A 142 4.70 -24.80 2.48
C TYR A 142 5.19 -25.83 3.50
N MET A 143 5.95 -25.39 4.51
CA MET A 143 6.48 -26.27 5.57
C MET A 143 5.42 -26.89 6.50
N ALA A 144 4.18 -26.39 6.47
CA ALA A 144 3.09 -26.95 7.27
C ALA A 144 2.27 -27.98 6.48
N VAL A 145 2.28 -27.91 5.16
CA VAL A 145 1.45 -28.74 4.28
C VAL A 145 2.27 -29.85 3.62
N TYR A 146 3.55 -29.60 3.34
CA TYR A 146 4.47 -30.51 2.66
C TYR A 146 5.70 -30.78 3.54
#